data_AF-A0A1V0UHN1-F1
#
_entry.id   AF-A0A1V0UHN1-F1
#
_cell.length_a   1.000
_cell.length_b   1.000
_cell.length_c   1.000
_cell.angle_alpha   90.00
_cell.angle_beta   90.00
_cell.angle_gamma   90.00
#
_symmetry.space_group_name_H-M   'P 1'
#
loop_
_entity.id
_entity.type
_entity.pdbx_description
1 polymer ?
#
loop_
_entity_poly.entity_id
_entity_poly.type
_entity_poly.pdbx_seq_one_letter_code
_entity_poly.pdbx_strand_id
1 'polypeptide(L)'
;MNDRTDPILHQVTPVPGGLYADSSYETVLSKVRNTLGSVSAALPDADGERKAALEDFRRRLARTQTGIRPGDDDGLQAARDLCTTVRRYMGVAG
;
A
#
# COMPACT_ATOMS: atom_id res chain seq x y z
N MET A 1 1.46 39.36 13.48
CA MET A 1 1.13 38.10 14.17
C MET A 1 0.23 37.31 13.23
N ASN A 2 0.79 36.31 12.54
CA ASN A 2 0.05 35.48 11.59
C ASN A 2 -0.46 34.24 12.32
N ASP A 3 -1.77 34.14 12.45
CA ASP A 3 -2.49 32.97 12.93
C ASP A 3 -2.47 31.92 11.80
N ARG A 4 -1.57 30.93 11.89
CA ARG A 4 -1.59 29.74 11.04
C ARG A 4 -2.46 28.71 11.73
N THR A 5 -3.78 28.85 11.54
CA THR A 5 -4.72 27.79 11.86
C THR A 5 -4.51 26.67 10.83
N ASP A 6 -3.65 25.71 11.15
CA ASP A 6 -3.54 24.46 10.39
C ASP A 6 -4.92 23.79 10.37
N PRO A 7 -5.48 23.47 9.19
CA PRO A 7 -6.77 22.79 9.12
C PRO A 7 -6.60 21.39 9.73
N ILE A 8 -7.24 21.18 10.88
CA ILE A 8 -7.42 19.86 11.47
C ILE A 8 -8.17 19.03 10.43
N LEU A 9 -7.46 18.10 9.79
CA LEU A 9 -8.08 17.05 8.97
C LEU A 9 -9.02 16.28 9.90
N HIS A 10 -10.32 16.59 9.82
CA HIS A 10 -11.35 15.83 10.51
C HIS A 10 -11.12 14.35 10.20
N GLN A 11 -10.89 13.57 11.25
CA GLN A 11 -10.73 12.13 11.20
C GLN A 11 -11.90 11.56 10.40
N VAL A 12 -11.63 11.16 9.15
CA VAL A 12 -12.63 10.51 8.30
C VAL A 12 -12.93 9.19 8.99
N THR A 13 -14.06 9.13 9.70
CA THR A 13 -14.51 7.90 10.34
C THR A 13 -14.96 6.99 9.20
N PRO A 14 -14.29 5.84 8.97
CA PRO A 14 -14.70 4.95 7.90
C PRO A 14 -16.13 4.48 8.16
N VAL A 15 -17.00 4.62 7.16
CA VAL A 15 -18.38 4.15 7.24
C VAL A 15 -18.35 2.63 7.38
N PRO A 16 -18.87 2.05 8.49
CA PRO A 16 -19.01 0.61 8.61
C PRO A 16 -19.91 0.12 7.48
N GLY A 17 -19.44 -0.83 6.67
CA GLY A 17 -20.22 -1.33 5.55
C GLY A 17 -20.20 -0.45 4.29
N GLY A 18 -19.16 0.37 4.07
CA GLY A 18 -18.97 1.10 2.80
C GLY A 18 -19.09 0.20 1.57
N LEU A 19 -19.20 0.80 0.37
CA LEU A 19 -19.55 0.14 -0.92
C LEU A 19 -18.83 -1.19 -1.24
N TYR A 20 -17.69 -1.48 -0.60
CA TYR A 20 -16.90 -2.71 -0.76
C TYR A 20 -16.39 -3.30 0.57
N ALA A 21 -16.99 -2.96 1.71
CA ALA A 21 -16.64 -3.55 2.99
C ALA A 21 -16.72 -5.08 2.91
N ASP A 22 -15.75 -5.76 3.51
CA ASP A 22 -15.57 -7.23 3.47
C ASP A 22 -15.34 -7.82 2.07
N SER A 23 -15.11 -6.99 1.05
CA SER A 23 -14.76 -7.47 -0.29
C SER A 23 -13.30 -7.92 -0.40
N SER A 24 -13.07 -8.80 -1.37
CA SER A 24 -11.74 -9.17 -1.84
C SER A 24 -10.93 -7.93 -2.26
N TYR A 25 -11.59 -6.93 -2.84
CA TYR A 25 -11.00 -5.67 -3.27
C TYR A 25 -10.41 -4.86 -2.11
N GLU A 26 -11.20 -4.53 -1.08
CA GLU A 26 -10.72 -3.74 0.06
C GLU A 26 -9.62 -4.46 0.83
N THR A 27 -9.75 -5.78 0.98
CA THR A 27 -8.72 -6.62 1.61
C THR A 27 -7.38 -6.53 0.87
N VAL A 28 -7.41 -6.62 -0.46
CA VAL A 28 -6.19 -6.53 -1.29
C VAL A 28 -5.64 -5.11 -1.29
N LEU A 29 -6.49 -4.10 -1.41
CA LEU A 29 -6.09 -2.69 -1.39
C LEU A 29 -5.41 -2.33 -0.06
N SER A 30 -5.97 -2.76 1.06
CA SER A 30 -5.37 -2.62 2.39
C SER A 30 -3.99 -3.30 2.45
N LYS A 31 -3.87 -4.53 1.92
CA LYS A 31 -2.61 -5.25 1.87
C LYS A 31 -1.54 -4.52 1.04
N VAL A 32 -1.91 -3.95 -0.11
CA VAL A 32 -1.02 -3.14 -0.96
C VAL A 32 -0.55 -1.89 -0.21
N ARG A 33 -1.46 -1.13 0.41
CA ARG A 33 -1.13 0.08 1.19
C ARG A 33 -0.18 -0.23 2.34
N ASN A 34 -0.46 -1.29 3.11
CA ASN A 34 0.40 -1.71 4.21
C ASN A 34 1.79 -2.12 3.72
N THR A 35 1.87 -2.90 2.64
CA THR A 35 3.16 -3.32 2.05
C THR A 35 3.94 -2.12 1.52
N LEU A 36 3.27 -1.15 0.88
CA LEU A 36 3.87 0.10 0.44
C LEU A 36 4.42 0.92 1.61
N GLY A 37 3.68 0.99 2.71
CA GLY A 37 4.13 1.60 3.96
C GLY A 37 5.41 0.95 4.50
N SER A 38 5.44 -0.39 4.57
CA SER A 38 6.63 -1.13 5.02
C SER A 38 7.85 -0.89 4.12
N VAL A 39 7.68 -0.94 2.79
CA VAL A 39 8.77 -0.63 1.84
C VAL A 39 9.28 0.79 2.03
N SER A 40 8.36 1.76 2.19
CA SER A 40 8.73 3.16 2.36
C SER A 40 9.48 3.38 3.68
N ALA A 41 9.11 2.68 4.74
CA ALA A 41 9.80 2.71 6.03
C ALA A 41 11.18 2.06 5.99
N ALA A 42 11.40 1.06 5.13
CA ALA A 42 12.68 0.37 5.01
C ALA A 42 13.69 1.06 4.06
N LEU A 43 13.24 2.03 3.25
CA LEU A 43 14.10 2.74 2.29
C LEU A 43 15.22 3.58 2.92
N PRO A 44 15.02 4.30 4.04
CA PRO A 44 16.08 5.09 4.68
C PRO A 44 17.29 4.26 5.12
N ASP A 45 17.06 3.00 5.53
CA ASP A 45 18.09 2.09 6.04
C ASP A 45 18.68 1.17 4.95
N ALA A 46 18.27 1.34 3.69
CA ALA A 46 18.69 0.50 2.59
C ALA A 46 19.74 1.18 1.71
N ASP A 47 20.76 0.41 1.33
CA ASP A 47 21.85 0.87 0.49
C ASP A 47 22.02 0.02 -0.78
N GLY A 48 22.70 0.58 -1.77
CA GLY A 48 23.11 -0.12 -2.99
C GLY A 48 21.95 -0.82 -3.72
N GLU A 49 22.16 -2.08 -4.08
CA GLU A 49 21.17 -2.91 -4.80
C GLU A 49 19.86 -3.05 -4.02
N ARG A 50 19.94 -3.11 -2.69
CA ARG A 50 18.74 -3.25 -1.84
C ARG A 50 17.85 -2.03 -1.96
N LYS A 51 18.43 -0.83 -1.97
CA LYS A 51 17.71 0.43 -2.16
C LYS A 51 17.03 0.49 -3.52
N ALA A 52 17.76 0.15 -4.59
CA ALA A 52 17.22 0.14 -5.95
C ALA A 52 16.02 -0.81 -6.10
N ALA A 53 16.12 -2.01 -5.52
CA ALA A 53 15.02 -2.98 -5.51
C ALA A 53 13.81 -2.47 -4.71
N LEU A 54 14.01 -1.91 -3.51
CA LEU A 54 12.92 -1.33 -2.72
C LEU A 54 12.24 -0.14 -3.42
N GLU A 55 12.99 0.70 -4.14
CA GLU A 55 12.42 1.77 -4.94
C GLU A 55 11.57 1.24 -6.11
N ASP A 56 12.01 0.17 -6.77
CA ASP A 56 11.21 -0.48 -7.81
C ASP A 56 9.92 -1.06 -7.24
N PHE A 57 10.00 -1.78 -6.13
CA PHE A 57 8.83 -2.31 -5.43
C PHE A 57 7.88 -1.20 -5.01
N ARG A 58 8.40 -0.08 -4.47
CA ARG A 58 7.58 1.09 -4.12
C ARG A 58 6.83 1.63 -5.34
N ARG A 59 7.50 1.79 -6.48
CA ARG A 59 6.88 2.27 -7.73
C ARG A 59 5.81 1.30 -8.23
N ARG A 60 6.07 0.00 -8.21
CA ARG A 60 5.11 -1.03 -8.63
C ARG A 60 3.88 -1.05 -7.74
N LEU A 61 4.07 -1.05 -6.41
CA LEU A 61 2.98 -1.01 -5.43
C LEU A 61 2.15 0.28 -5.55
N ALA A 62 2.77 1.43 -5.76
CA ALA A 62 2.05 2.70 -5.97
C ALA A 62 1.17 2.65 -7.23
N ARG A 63 1.69 2.11 -8.34
CA ARG A 63 0.89 1.89 -9.56
C ARG A 63 -0.26 0.92 -9.34
N THR A 64 0.00 -0.19 -8.65
CA THR A 64 -1.03 -1.17 -8.30
C THR A 64 -2.12 -0.54 -7.41
N GLN A 65 -1.75 0.25 -6.40
CA GLN A 65 -2.71 0.95 -5.54
C GLN A 65 -3.68 1.84 -6.32
N THR A 66 -3.20 2.53 -7.36
CA THR A 66 -4.04 3.38 -8.22
C THR A 66 -4.79 2.62 -9.31
N GLY A 67 -4.37 1.39 -9.63
CA GLY A 67 -4.84 0.62 -10.78
C GLY A 67 -5.80 -0.52 -10.47
N ILE A 68 -5.84 -1.02 -9.23
CA ILE A 68 -6.78 -2.09 -8.84
C ILE A 68 -8.21 -1.62 -9.02
N ARG A 69 -9.06 -2.48 -9.58
CA ARG A 69 -10.50 -2.25 -9.75
C ARG A 69 -11.32 -3.31 -9.00
N PRO A 70 -12.49 -2.95 -8.45
CA PRO A 70 -13.45 -3.93 -7.98
C PRO A 70 -13.91 -4.83 -9.14
N GLY A 71 -13.95 -6.15 -8.91
CA GLY A 71 -14.39 -7.14 -9.91
C GLY A 71 -13.32 -7.57 -10.94
N ASP A 72 -12.10 -7.03 -10.86
CA ASP A 72 -10.95 -7.50 -11.64
C ASP A 72 -10.18 -8.55 -10.83
N ASP A 73 -10.66 -9.80 -10.84
CA ASP A 73 -10.09 -10.87 -10.01
C ASP A 73 -8.62 -11.19 -10.37
N ASP A 74 -8.26 -11.11 -11.66
CA ASP A 74 -6.89 -11.29 -12.12
C ASP A 74 -5.98 -10.15 -11.61
N GLY A 75 -6.43 -8.90 -11.69
CA GLY A 75 -5.74 -7.75 -11.12
C GLY A 75 -5.59 -7.84 -9.60
N LEU A 76 -6.62 -8.31 -8.90
CA LEU A 76 -6.59 -8.55 -7.46
C LEU A 76 -5.59 -9.65 -7.10
N GLN A 77 -5.53 -10.73 -7.87
CA GLN A 77 -4.57 -11.80 -7.65
C GLN A 77 -3.13 -11.35 -7.92
N ALA A 78 -2.88 -10.65 -9.02
CA ALA A 78 -1.57 -10.07 -9.33
C ALA A 78 -1.08 -9.11 -8.23
N ALA A 79 -1.98 -8.33 -7.63
CA ALA A 79 -1.67 -7.47 -6.50
C ALA A 79 -1.28 -8.26 -5.23
N ARG A 80 -1.97 -9.36 -4.93
CA ARG A 80 -1.61 -10.26 -3.81
C ARG A 80 -0.23 -10.88 -4.01
N ASP A 81 0.07 -11.32 -5.23
CA ASP A 81 1.34 -11.95 -5.56
C ASP A 81 2.50 -10.95 -5.48
N LEU A 82 2.29 -9.71 -5.93
CA LEU A 82 3.26 -8.63 -5.74
C LEU A 82 3.52 -8.38 -4.26
N CYS A 83 2.47 -8.25 -3.42
CA CYS A 83 2.65 -8.05 -1.98
C CYS A 83 3.43 -9.21 -1.35
N THR A 84 3.16 -10.44 -1.75
CA THR A 84 3.84 -11.64 -1.24
C THR A 84 5.32 -11.65 -1.65
N THR A 85 5.60 -11.29 -2.90
CA THR A 85 6.97 -11.18 -3.42
C THR A 85 7.78 -10.15 -2.64
N VAL A 86 7.19 -8.97 -2.40
CA VAL A 86 7.83 -7.89 -1.63
C VAL A 86 8.09 -8.31 -0.19
N ARG A 87 7.12 -8.93 0.48
CA ARG A 87 7.28 -9.40 1.87
C ARG A 87 8.39 -10.44 1.99
N ARG A 88 8.45 -11.39 1.05
CA ARG A 88 9.54 -12.38 0.97
C ARG A 88 10.89 -11.70 0.78
N TYR A 89 10.97 -10.74 -0.14
CA TYR A 89 12.19 -9.96 -0.36
C TYR A 89 12.64 -9.20 0.91
N MET A 90 11.69 -8.63 1.65
CA MET A 90 11.97 -7.92 2.90
C MET A 90 12.26 -8.83 4.10
N GLY A 91 12.12 -10.17 3.95
CA GLY A 91 12.28 -11.12 5.05
C GLY A 91 11.14 -11.08 6.08
N VAL A 92 10.00 -10.49 5.74
CA VAL A 92 8.82 -10.42 6.62
C VAL A 92 7.94 -11.64 6.31
N ALA A 93 8.02 -12.68 7.14
CA ALA A 93 7.15 -13.85 7.03
C ALA A 93 5.68 -13.43 7.22
N GLY A 94 4.80 -14.01 6.39
CA GLY A 94 3.41 -13.62 6.23
C GLY A 94 2.51 -13.96 7.40
#